data_AF-A0A166QBL3-F1
#
_entry.id   AF-A0A166QBL3-F1
#
_cell.length_a   1.000
_cell.length_b   1.000
_cell.length_c   1.000
_cell.angle_alpha   90.00
_cell.angle_beta   90.00
_cell.angle_gamma   90.00
#
_symmetry.space_group_name_H-M   'P 1'
#
loop_
_entity.id
_entity.type
_entity.pdbx_description
1 polymer ?
#
loop_
_entity_poly.entity_id
_entity_poly.type
_entity_poly.pdbx_seq_one_letter_code
_entity_poly.pdbx_strand_id
1 'polypeptide(L)' 'MVVVTDGDPIIIVPSADFVCCSYKGCGALRPLTEASENRPCPGCGRV' A
#
# COMPACT_ATOMS: atom_id res chain seq x y z
N MET A 1 17.07 18.62 28.26
CA MET A 1 16.04 17.73 28.84
C MET A 1 15.16 17.29 27.68
N VAL A 2 15.38 16.09 27.14
CA VAL A 2 14.57 15.57 26.01
C VAL A 2 13.27 15.05 26.62
N VAL A 3 12.17 15.74 26.36
CA VAL A 3 10.83 15.28 26.73
C VAL A 3 10.47 14.19 25.74
N VAL A 4 10.66 12.94 26.15
CA VAL A 4 10.16 11.78 25.41
C VAL A 4 8.67 11.69 25.73
N THR A 5 7.83 12.22 24.84
CA THR A 5 6.39 11.96 24.90
C THR A 5 6.18 10.52 24.48
N ASP A 6 5.89 9.67 25.46
CA ASP A 6 5.36 8.32 25.25
C ASP A 6 4.06 8.46 24.47
N GLY A 7 4.13 8.16 23.18
CA GLY A 7 3.03 8.31 22.25
C GLY A 7 3.41 7.54 21.01
N ASP A 8 2.66 6.48 20.72
CA ASP A 8 2.87 5.67 19.53
C ASP A 8 3.07 6.58 18.30
N PRO A 9 4.03 6.26 17.42
CA PRO A 9 4.31 7.09 16.27
C PRO A 9 3.04 7.27 15.44
N ILE A 10 2.57 8.52 15.31
CA ILE A 10 1.47 8.85 14.40
C ILE A 10 2.01 8.77 12.98
N ILE A 11 1.77 7.64 12.33
CA ILE A 11 2.10 7.44 10.92
C ILE A 11 0.99 8.08 10.10
N ILE A 12 1.25 9.27 9.56
CA ILE A 12 0.35 9.92 8.61
C ILE A 12 0.48 9.20 7.27
N VAL A 13 -0.48 8.32 6.97
CA VAL A 13 -0.56 7.66 5.66
C VAL A 13 -1.41 8.54 4.73
N PRO A 14 -0.86 9.08 3.64
CA PRO A 14 -1.64 9.83 2.68
C PRO A 14 -2.75 8.93 2.10
N SER A 15 -3.95 9.48 1.92
CA SER A 15 -5.03 8.79 1.25
C SER A 15 -4.63 8.51 -0.19
N ALA A 16 -4.42 7.23 -0.51
CA ALA A 16 -4.19 6.74 -1.86
C ALA A 16 -5.30 5.74 -2.20
N ASP A 17 -5.76 5.76 -3.44
CA ASP A 17 -6.58 4.67 -3.95
C ASP A 17 -5.72 3.42 -4.02
N PHE A 18 -6.22 2.28 -3.56
CA PHE A 18 -5.54 1.00 -3.67
C PHE A 18 -6.35 0.09 -4.57
N VAL A 19 -5.67 -0.63 -5.46
CA VAL A 19 -6.28 -1.72 -6.22
C VAL A 19 -5.78 -3.04 -5.68
N CYS A 20 -6.72 -3.94 -5.40
CA CYS A 20 -6.41 -5.30 -5.02
C CYS A 20 -6.12 -6.13 -6.28
N CYS A 21 -5.17 -7.06 -6.17
CA CYS A 21 -4.96 -8.04 -7.23
C CYS A 21 -6.21 -8.90 -7.40
N SER A 22 -6.80 -8.90 -8.60
CA SER A 22 -8.00 -9.66 -8.95
C SER A 22 -7.80 -11.18 -8.93
N TYR A 23 -6.55 -11.66 -8.80
CA TYR A 23 -6.24 -13.08 -8.78
C TYR A 23 -6.67 -13.72 -7.46
N LYS A 24 -7.45 -14.81 -7.54
CA LYS A 24 -7.92 -15.55 -6.36
C LYS A 24 -6.73 -15.99 -5.51
N GLY A 25 -6.75 -15.59 -4.23
CA GLY A 25 -5.72 -15.94 -3.26
C GLY A 25 -4.48 -15.05 -3.24
N CYS A 26 -4.36 -14.04 -4.11
CA CYS A 26 -3.27 -13.06 -4.01
C CYS A 26 -3.60 -11.96 -3.00
N GLY A 27 -4.69 -11.21 -3.25
CA GLY A 27 -5.15 -10.15 -2.35
C GLY A 27 -4.18 -8.99 -2.15
N ALA A 28 -3.02 -8.98 -2.82
CA ALA A 28 -2.03 -7.93 -2.69
C ALA A 28 -2.63 -6.57 -3.08
N LEU A 29 -2.45 -5.58 -2.22
CA LEU A 29 -2.86 -4.21 -2.44
C LEU A 29 -1.69 -3.43 -3.06
N ARG A 30 -1.96 -2.67 -4.12
CA ARG A 30 -1.01 -1.72 -4.68
C ARG A 30 -1.62 -0.32 -4.71
N PRO A 31 -0.85 0.73 -4.39
CA PRO A 31 -1.32 2.09 -4.56
C PRO A 31 -1.53 2.37 -6.04
N LEU A 32 -2.67 2.96 -6.37
CA LEU A 32 -3.08 3.36 -7.70
C LEU A 32 -2.44 4.72 -8.01
N THR A 33 -1.11 4.75 -8.20
CA THR A 33 -0.42 5.98 -8.61
C THR A 33 -0.74 6.33 -10.07
N GLU A 34 -1.06 5.34 -10.92
CA GLU A 34 -1.43 5.54 -12.31
C GLU A 34 -2.52 4.55 -12.75
N ALA A 35 -3.61 5.07 -13.34
CA ALA A 35 -4.81 4.32 -13.74
C ALA A 35 -4.59 3.25 -14.83
N SER A 36 -3.38 3.12 -15.37
CA SER A 36 -3.03 2.14 -16.41
C SER A 36 -1.60 1.63 -16.26
N GLU A 37 -1.18 1.34 -15.02
CA GLU A 37 0.08 0.63 -14.83
C GLU A 37 -0.13 -0.88 -15.08
N ASN A 38 0.26 -1.33 -16.28
CA ASN A 38 0.37 -2.75 -16.65
C ASN A 38 1.54 -3.45 -15.91
N ARG A 39 1.81 -3.04 -14.67
CA ARG A 39 2.84 -3.64 -13.84
C ARG A 39 2.34 -4.98 -13.31
N PRO A 40 3.21 -6.01 -13.27
CA PRO A 40 2.89 -7.26 -12.59
C PRO A 40 2.63 -7.00 -11.11
N CYS A 41 1.64 -7.69 -10.56
CA CYS A 41 1.31 -7.66 -9.14
C CYS A 41 2.53 -8.07 -8.30
N PRO A 42 2.90 -7.30 -7.26
CA PRO A 42 4.06 -7.64 -6.42
C PRO A 42 3.88 -8.94 -5.62
N GLY A 43 2.64 -9.36 -5.38
CA GLY A 43 2.35 -10.60 -4.66
C GLY A 43 2.45 -11.86 -5.53
N CYS A 44 1.88 -11.83 -6.74
CA CYS A 44 1.78 -13.02 -7.60
C CYS A 44 2.54 -12.95 -8.92
N GLY A 45 3.15 -11.81 -9.25
CA GLY A 45 3.92 -11.58 -10.48
C GLY A 45 3.09 -11.51 -11.76
N ARG A 46 1.75 -11.55 -11.66
CA ARG A 46 0.84 -11.55 -12.81
C ARG A 46 0.35 -10.14 -13.10
N VAL A 47 0.18 -9.82 -14.38
CA VAL A 47 -0.42 -8.58 -14.88
C VAL A 47 -1.93 -8.76 -15.00
#